data_AF-A0A7C5SDY2-F1
#
_entry.id   AF-A0A7C5SDY2-F1
#
_cell.length_a   1.000
_cell.length_b   1.000
_cell.length_c   1.000
_cell.angle_alpha   90.00
_cell.angle_beta   90.00
_cell.angle_gamma   90.00
#
_symmetry.space_group_name_H-M   'P 1'
#
loop_
_entity.id
_entity.type
_entity.pdbx_description
1 polymer ?
#
loop_
_entity_poly.entity_id
_entity_poly.type
_entity_poly.pdbx_seq_one_letter_code
_entity_poly.pdbx_strand_id
1 'polypeptide(L)'
;MIIRKFGFWCCLRNALWGLLPLLLLLIGALAIGLGPFQEKLSGAAGKRLKAAGHDWAKVGMDGRDLLLEGEAPTKRAAAEAARIAAGVYGVRRVDDARVRVADTTAPAAPAIAGVAMIDGKPALHGVWPEGDAKVFSITIDGRTYVMGRDAQLKSEGGGQWTLKPGYAFAPGRHDAHLVAVDAAGNVADVVAKDAVVIAAPKPRPTVKPRPRPAPAPDTTPPATPALGAVSVANGSPRLAGTWPEGDAKVFSVTIDGRTYVMGRDRQLRNDGKGRWRLNPGYAFAPGRHDAHLVAVDAAGNVADKVVRGAVVIAAPKPKPQPQPQPEPADTTPPPAPTVDPLKVEAGKPFTLTGTWAEKETDRLTVIVRGSRYVLGRGALTGDGPNRWKLPIGGIGLAGRHEVMVIAADAAGNTSEDGSRGEITVVVPVDCPKLLNEALEREKIRFASNRAAIRAASQPQLDKLAAII
;
A
#
# COMPACT_ATOMS: atom_id res chain seq x y z
N MET A 1 -71.95 117.39 -94.37
CA MET A 1 -70.52 117.50 -94.00
C MET A 1 -70.37 117.15 -92.51
N ILE A 2 -70.28 115.85 -92.16
CA ILE A 2 -69.98 115.34 -90.80
C ILE A 2 -69.15 114.05 -90.95
N ILE A 3 -68.18 113.91 -90.05
CA ILE A 3 -66.90 113.21 -90.17
C ILE A 3 -66.94 111.74 -89.72
N ARG A 4 -66.08 110.95 -90.40
CA ARG A 4 -65.59 109.60 -90.10
C ARG A 4 -65.46 109.24 -88.60
N LYS A 5 -66.08 108.12 -88.21
CA LYS A 5 -65.66 107.27 -87.09
C LYS A 5 -65.99 105.82 -87.43
N PHE A 6 -65.02 105.02 -87.86
CA PHE A 6 -64.98 103.56 -87.70
C PHE A 6 -63.67 103.06 -88.33
N GLY A 7 -62.61 102.93 -87.53
CA GLY A 7 -61.30 102.47 -88.05
C GLY A 7 -60.17 102.31 -87.03
N PHE A 8 -60.45 102.32 -85.72
CA PHE A 8 -59.39 102.21 -84.70
C PHE A 8 -59.47 100.94 -83.84
N TRP A 9 -60.52 100.13 -83.98
CA TRP A 9 -60.75 98.95 -83.11
C TRP A 9 -60.22 97.62 -83.66
N CYS A 10 -59.64 97.60 -84.87
CA CYS A 10 -59.10 96.38 -85.46
C CYS A 10 -57.59 96.16 -85.18
N CYS A 11 -56.81 97.24 -84.98
CA CYS A 11 -55.36 97.12 -84.72
C CYS A 11 -55.01 96.82 -83.26
N LEU A 12 -55.82 97.25 -82.28
CA LEU A 12 -55.52 97.00 -80.86
C LEU A 12 -55.75 95.52 -80.47
N ARG A 13 -56.70 94.85 -81.12
CA ARG A 13 -57.01 93.43 -80.86
C ARG A 13 -55.89 92.50 -81.32
N ASN A 14 -55.22 92.80 -82.44
CA ASN A 14 -54.10 91.98 -82.93
C ASN A 14 -52.79 92.24 -82.16
N ALA A 15 -52.59 93.44 -81.61
CA ALA A 15 -51.43 93.75 -80.77
C ALA A 15 -51.50 93.07 -79.37
N LEU A 16 -52.70 92.98 -78.77
CA LEU A 16 -52.89 92.28 -77.49
C LEU A 16 -52.69 90.75 -77.60
N TRP A 17 -53.10 90.14 -78.71
CA TRP A 17 -52.90 88.71 -78.96
C TRP A 17 -51.44 88.33 -79.27
N GLY A 18 -50.60 89.29 -79.68
CA GLY A 18 -49.15 89.09 -79.81
C GLY A 18 -48.39 89.22 -78.47
N LEU A 19 -48.90 90.01 -77.53
CA LEU A 19 -48.31 90.18 -76.19
C LEU A 19 -48.60 89.01 -75.25
N LEU A 20 -49.74 88.35 -75.39
CA LEU A 20 -50.11 87.18 -74.57
C LEU A 20 -49.14 85.99 -74.71
N PRO A 21 -48.75 85.52 -75.92
CA PRO A 21 -47.74 84.46 -76.07
C PRO A 21 -46.35 84.93 -75.63
N LEU A 22 -46.02 86.22 -75.75
CA LEU A 22 -44.75 86.78 -75.29
C LEU A 22 -44.67 86.87 -73.75
N LEU A 23 -45.78 87.22 -73.11
CA LEU A 23 -45.98 87.20 -71.65
C LEU A 23 -45.99 85.75 -71.13
N LEU A 24 -46.65 84.82 -71.83
CA LEU A 24 -46.63 83.39 -71.50
C LEU A 24 -45.25 82.77 -71.72
N LEU A 25 -44.48 83.22 -72.72
CA LEU A 25 -43.07 82.85 -72.89
C LEU A 25 -42.19 83.46 -71.80
N LEU A 26 -42.46 84.68 -71.35
CA LEU A 26 -41.77 85.32 -70.23
C LEU A 26 -42.08 84.62 -68.91
N ILE A 27 -43.34 84.31 -68.65
CA ILE A 27 -43.80 83.54 -67.49
C ILE A 27 -43.28 82.11 -67.57
N GLY A 28 -43.30 81.50 -68.76
CA GLY A 28 -42.73 80.17 -69.02
C GLY A 28 -41.22 80.15 -68.83
N ALA A 29 -40.49 81.16 -69.30
CA ALA A 29 -39.04 81.30 -69.09
C ALA A 29 -38.70 81.59 -67.62
N LEU A 30 -39.53 82.38 -66.92
CA LEU A 30 -39.40 82.55 -65.47
C LEU A 30 -39.65 81.22 -64.74
N ALA A 31 -40.73 80.50 -65.08
CA ALA A 31 -41.10 79.24 -64.44
C ALA A 31 -40.08 78.12 -64.72
N ILE A 32 -39.54 78.05 -65.93
CA ILE A 32 -38.52 77.06 -66.36
C ILE A 32 -37.13 77.43 -65.84
N GLY A 33 -36.82 78.72 -65.64
CA GLY A 33 -35.52 79.19 -65.18
C GLY A 33 -35.31 79.14 -63.66
N LEU A 34 -36.37 79.24 -62.85
CA LEU A 34 -36.25 79.33 -61.39
C LEU A 34 -35.76 78.03 -60.74
N GLY A 35 -36.30 76.87 -61.12
CA GLY A 35 -35.92 75.57 -60.55
C GLY A 35 -34.45 75.20 -60.75
N PRO A 36 -33.94 75.16 -62.01
CA PRO A 36 -32.54 74.84 -62.30
C PRO A 36 -31.55 75.84 -61.70
N PHE A 37 -31.98 77.09 -61.48
CA PHE A 37 -31.17 78.12 -60.84
C PHE A 37 -31.07 77.89 -59.32
N GLN A 38 -32.20 77.61 -58.66
CA GLN A 38 -32.23 77.28 -57.23
C GLN A 38 -31.43 76.01 -56.91
N GLU A 39 -31.51 74.97 -57.74
CA GLU A 39 -30.72 73.75 -57.59
C GLU A 39 -29.20 73.99 -57.75
N LYS A 40 -28.81 74.85 -58.70
CA LYS A 40 -27.41 75.24 -58.87
C LYS A 40 -26.90 76.03 -57.67
N LEU A 41 -27.71 76.94 -57.12
CA LEU A 41 -27.36 77.72 -55.94
C LEU A 41 -27.27 76.84 -54.68
N SER A 42 -28.27 76.01 -54.42
CA SER A 42 -28.27 75.09 -53.27
C SER A 42 -27.11 74.09 -53.35
N GLY A 43 -26.83 73.56 -54.54
CA GLY A 43 -25.70 72.67 -54.79
C GLY A 43 -24.34 73.35 -54.61
N ALA A 44 -24.18 74.60 -55.05
CA ALA A 44 -22.95 75.37 -54.86
C ALA A 44 -22.73 75.72 -53.38
N ALA A 45 -23.78 76.13 -52.68
CA ALA A 45 -23.74 76.41 -51.24
C ALA A 45 -23.44 75.16 -50.41
N GLY A 46 -24.13 74.06 -50.67
CA GLY A 46 -23.91 72.78 -49.97
C GLY A 46 -22.49 72.25 -50.18
N LYS A 47 -21.93 72.35 -51.39
CA LYS A 47 -20.52 71.96 -51.65
C LYS A 47 -19.53 72.82 -50.85
N ARG A 48 -19.77 74.12 -50.74
CA ARG A 48 -18.89 75.02 -49.97
C ARG A 48 -18.97 74.78 -48.46
N LEU A 49 -20.17 74.59 -47.92
CA LEU A 49 -20.37 74.25 -46.52
C LEU A 49 -19.69 72.93 -46.15
N LYS A 50 -19.87 71.90 -47.00
CA LYS A 50 -19.19 70.61 -46.83
C LYS A 50 -17.66 70.73 -46.91
N ALA A 51 -17.13 71.47 -47.89
CA ALA A 51 -15.69 71.70 -48.01
C ALA A 51 -15.09 72.45 -46.81
N ALA A 52 -15.90 73.26 -46.13
CA ALA A 52 -15.52 73.98 -44.91
C ALA A 52 -15.78 73.17 -43.61
N GLY A 53 -16.21 71.91 -43.69
CA GLY A 53 -16.43 71.05 -42.53
C GLY A 53 -17.76 71.29 -41.79
N HIS A 54 -18.74 71.91 -42.45
CA HIS A 54 -20.08 72.13 -41.91
C HIS A 54 -21.10 71.10 -42.44
N ASP A 55 -20.78 69.81 -42.33
CA ASP A 55 -21.67 68.71 -42.79
C ASP A 55 -23.03 68.67 -42.07
N TRP A 56 -23.13 69.31 -40.91
CA TRP A 56 -24.37 69.45 -40.15
C TRP A 56 -25.39 70.37 -40.84
N ALA A 57 -24.95 71.26 -41.75
CA ALA A 57 -25.77 72.30 -42.34
C ALA A 57 -26.43 71.84 -43.64
N LYS A 58 -27.76 71.86 -43.66
CA LYS A 58 -28.60 71.58 -44.83
C LYS A 58 -29.04 72.89 -45.47
N VAL A 59 -29.09 72.89 -46.81
CA VAL A 59 -29.40 74.07 -47.62
C VAL A 59 -30.72 73.88 -48.36
N GLY A 60 -31.68 74.78 -48.11
CA GLY A 60 -32.88 75.00 -48.92
C GLY A 60 -32.82 76.35 -49.64
N MET A 61 -33.75 76.59 -50.56
CA MET A 61 -33.85 77.86 -51.30
C MET A 61 -35.30 78.33 -51.37
N ASP A 62 -35.51 79.63 -51.17
CA ASP A 62 -36.76 80.35 -51.49
C ASP A 62 -36.43 81.55 -52.40
N GLY A 63 -36.72 81.41 -53.69
CA GLY A 63 -36.27 82.34 -54.72
C GLY A 63 -34.73 82.44 -54.74
N ARG A 64 -34.20 83.57 -54.26
CA ARG A 64 -32.75 83.86 -54.11
C ARG A 64 -32.29 83.87 -52.65
N ASP A 65 -33.19 83.64 -51.71
CA ASP A 65 -32.86 83.58 -50.29
C ASP A 65 -32.56 82.11 -49.94
N LEU A 66 -31.47 81.91 -49.24
CA LEU A 66 -30.98 80.59 -48.84
C LEU A 66 -31.52 80.28 -47.45
N LEU A 67 -32.10 79.10 -47.27
CA LEU A 67 -32.56 78.60 -45.98
C LEU A 67 -31.50 77.66 -45.42
N LEU A 68 -30.94 77.98 -44.26
CA LEU A 68 -29.96 77.16 -43.58
C LEU A 68 -30.62 76.46 -42.39
N GLU A 69 -30.49 75.14 -42.35
CA GLU A 69 -31.10 74.30 -41.32
C GLU A 69 -30.10 73.29 -40.79
N GLY A 70 -30.22 72.90 -39.52
CA GLY A 70 -29.39 71.86 -38.92
C GLY A 70 -28.93 72.21 -37.51
N GLU A 71 -28.19 71.28 -36.90
CA GLU A 71 -27.69 71.40 -35.54
C GLU A 71 -26.18 71.68 -35.56
N ALA A 72 -25.83 72.94 -35.38
CA ALA A 72 -24.45 73.40 -35.37
C ALA A 72 -23.76 73.00 -34.07
N PRO A 73 -22.51 72.48 -34.10
CA PRO A 73 -21.79 72.11 -32.89
C PRO A 73 -21.47 73.32 -31.99
N THR A 74 -21.40 74.54 -32.54
CA THR A 74 -21.20 75.78 -31.79
C THR A 74 -21.89 76.97 -32.45
N LYS A 75 -22.13 78.04 -31.68
CA LYS A 75 -22.59 79.34 -32.22
C LYS A 75 -21.64 79.90 -33.30
N ARG A 76 -20.33 79.66 -33.14
CA ARG A 76 -19.32 80.09 -34.11
C ARG A 76 -19.45 79.32 -35.42
N ALA A 77 -19.63 78.01 -35.36
CA ALA A 77 -19.85 77.19 -36.55
C ALA A 77 -21.14 77.59 -37.29
N ALA A 78 -22.23 77.91 -36.56
CA ALA A 78 -23.46 78.43 -37.15
C ALA A 78 -23.22 79.75 -37.91
N ALA A 79 -22.56 80.71 -37.27
CA ALA A 79 -22.25 82.00 -37.88
C ALA A 79 -21.29 81.88 -39.08
N GLU A 80 -20.32 80.98 -39.01
CA GLU A 80 -19.37 80.69 -40.10
C GLU A 80 -20.08 80.06 -41.29
N ALA A 81 -20.95 79.07 -41.06
CA ALA A 81 -21.79 78.47 -42.10
C ALA A 81 -22.69 79.52 -42.78
N ALA A 82 -23.34 80.39 -42.01
CA ALA A 82 -24.15 81.48 -42.56
C ALA A 82 -23.32 82.45 -43.44
N ARG A 83 -22.09 82.79 -43.02
CA ARG A 83 -21.17 83.62 -43.82
C ARG A 83 -20.72 82.94 -45.11
N ILE A 84 -20.41 81.64 -45.06
CA ILE A 84 -20.01 80.85 -46.24
C ILE A 84 -21.17 80.77 -47.23
N ALA A 85 -22.39 80.52 -46.74
CA ALA A 85 -23.59 80.47 -47.55
C ALA A 85 -23.92 81.83 -48.20
N ALA A 86 -23.76 82.94 -47.48
CA ALA A 86 -23.95 84.29 -48.01
C ALA A 86 -22.91 84.67 -49.09
N GLY A 87 -21.71 84.07 -49.03
CA GLY A 87 -20.65 84.27 -50.03
C GLY A 87 -20.85 83.51 -51.34
N VAL A 88 -21.94 82.77 -51.50
CA VAL A 88 -22.28 82.06 -52.75
C VAL A 88 -22.88 83.06 -53.73
N TYR A 89 -22.25 83.17 -54.90
CA TYR A 89 -22.70 84.10 -55.94
C TYR A 89 -24.15 83.80 -56.37
N GLY A 90 -25.03 84.80 -56.25
CA GLY A 90 -26.47 84.70 -56.56
C GLY A 90 -27.39 84.52 -55.35
N VAL A 91 -26.85 84.24 -54.16
CA VAL A 91 -27.61 84.28 -52.89
C VAL A 91 -27.82 85.74 -52.48
N ARG A 92 -29.07 86.11 -52.16
CA ARG A 92 -29.46 87.46 -51.76
C ARG A 92 -29.41 87.64 -50.24
N ARG A 93 -29.99 86.69 -49.49
CA ARG A 93 -29.98 86.63 -48.03
C ARG A 93 -29.88 85.18 -47.56
N VAL A 94 -29.39 84.99 -46.35
CA VAL A 94 -29.41 83.69 -45.65
C VAL A 94 -30.36 83.82 -44.48
N ASP A 95 -31.35 82.94 -44.43
CA ASP A 95 -32.20 82.71 -43.27
C ASP A 95 -31.66 81.50 -42.51
N ASP A 96 -31.09 81.74 -41.33
CA ASP A 96 -30.54 80.74 -40.42
C ASP A 96 -31.42 80.53 -39.19
N ALA A 97 -32.68 81.00 -39.20
CA ALA A 97 -33.59 80.87 -38.05
C ALA A 97 -33.88 79.41 -37.65
N ARG A 98 -33.61 78.46 -38.56
CA ARG A 98 -33.76 77.01 -38.35
C ARG A 98 -32.45 76.32 -37.97
N VAL A 99 -31.35 77.06 -37.82
CA VAL A 99 -30.12 76.55 -37.24
C VAL A 99 -30.27 76.51 -35.73
N ARG A 100 -30.05 75.33 -35.15
CA ARG A 100 -29.94 75.12 -33.71
C ARG A 100 -28.48 74.92 -33.35
N VAL A 101 -28.09 75.26 -32.12
CA VAL A 101 -26.75 74.93 -31.61
C VAL A 101 -26.90 73.71 -30.73
N ALA A 102 -26.07 72.70 -30.97
CA ALA A 102 -26.02 71.48 -30.21
C ALA A 102 -25.84 71.81 -28.72
N ASP A 103 -26.71 71.24 -27.90
CA ASP A 103 -26.53 71.29 -26.47
C ASP A 103 -25.44 70.30 -26.08
N THR A 104 -24.36 70.82 -25.51
CA THR A 104 -23.20 70.04 -25.05
C THR A 104 -23.02 70.15 -23.54
N THR A 105 -23.97 70.79 -22.85
CA THR A 105 -23.88 71.05 -21.43
C THR A 105 -24.56 69.93 -20.68
N ALA A 106 -23.80 69.16 -19.90
CA ALA A 106 -24.39 68.18 -19.01
C ALA A 106 -25.34 68.85 -17.99
N PRO A 107 -26.43 68.17 -17.58
CA PRO A 107 -27.28 68.67 -16.52
C PRO A 107 -26.50 68.76 -15.19
N ALA A 108 -27.06 69.44 -14.19
CA ALA A 108 -26.41 69.51 -12.88
C ALA A 108 -26.20 68.10 -12.28
N ALA A 109 -25.06 67.90 -11.64
CA ALA A 109 -24.71 66.64 -11.00
C ALA A 109 -25.77 66.23 -9.94
N PRO A 110 -26.36 65.03 -10.03
CA PRO A 110 -27.22 64.52 -8.96
C PRO A 110 -26.39 64.22 -7.71
N ALA A 111 -27.01 64.26 -6.53
CA ALA A 111 -26.33 64.02 -5.26
C ALA A 111 -27.22 63.28 -4.25
N ILE A 112 -26.57 62.54 -3.35
CA ILE A 112 -27.21 61.92 -2.19
C ILE A 112 -27.15 62.93 -1.04
N ALA A 113 -28.30 63.31 -0.51
CA ALA A 113 -28.39 64.23 0.64
C ALA A 113 -28.33 63.47 1.97
N GLY A 114 -28.83 62.24 2.02
CA GLY A 114 -28.76 61.44 3.23
C GLY A 114 -29.26 60.02 3.08
N VAL A 115 -28.99 59.23 4.12
CA VAL A 115 -29.37 57.83 4.23
C VAL A 115 -30.00 57.59 5.60
N ALA A 116 -31.15 56.95 5.61
CA ALA A 116 -31.83 56.48 6.81
C ALA A 116 -31.90 54.95 6.79
N MET A 117 -31.92 54.33 7.98
CA MET A 117 -32.17 52.90 8.12
C MET A 117 -33.63 52.71 8.56
N ILE A 118 -34.42 52.01 7.74
CA ILE A 118 -35.82 51.66 8.03
C ILE A 118 -35.89 50.14 8.11
N ASP A 119 -36.25 49.60 9.28
CA ASP A 119 -36.34 48.15 9.53
C ASP A 119 -35.06 47.38 9.12
N GLY A 120 -33.89 47.96 9.40
CA GLY A 120 -32.59 47.37 9.07
C GLY A 120 -32.20 47.46 7.59
N LYS A 121 -32.94 48.22 6.76
CA LYS A 121 -32.67 48.40 5.33
C LYS A 121 -32.37 49.87 5.02
N PRO A 122 -31.40 50.18 4.16
CA PRO A 122 -31.10 51.56 3.80
C PRO A 122 -32.23 52.16 2.94
N ALA A 123 -32.53 53.42 3.19
CA ALA A 123 -33.38 54.29 2.40
C ALA A 123 -32.61 55.58 2.12
N LEU A 124 -32.35 55.86 0.85
CA LEU A 124 -31.55 57.00 0.41
C LEU A 124 -32.47 58.11 -0.10
N HIS A 125 -32.06 59.35 0.07
CA HIS A 125 -32.72 60.50 -0.55
C HIS A 125 -31.68 61.51 -1.02
N GLY A 126 -32.08 62.35 -1.97
CA GLY A 126 -31.16 63.33 -2.52
C GLY A 126 -31.79 64.23 -3.56
N VAL A 127 -30.92 64.91 -4.29
CA VAL A 127 -31.29 65.86 -5.33
C VAL A 127 -30.90 65.34 -6.71
N TRP A 128 -31.72 65.67 -7.70
CA TRP A 128 -31.46 65.41 -9.10
C TRP A 128 -32.00 66.56 -9.96
N PRO A 129 -31.42 66.79 -11.16
CA PRO A 129 -31.82 67.89 -12.04
C PRO A 129 -33.15 67.59 -12.77
N GLU A 130 -34.27 67.50 -12.04
CA GLU A 130 -35.59 67.07 -12.57
C GLU A 130 -36.08 67.85 -13.80
N GLY A 131 -35.74 69.14 -13.90
CA GLY A 131 -36.11 69.98 -15.05
C GLY A 131 -35.27 69.73 -16.31
N ASP A 132 -34.00 69.36 -16.14
CA ASP A 132 -33.02 69.27 -17.24
C ASP A 132 -32.77 67.81 -17.66
N ALA A 133 -32.80 66.87 -16.71
CA ALA A 133 -32.60 65.45 -16.99
C ALA A 133 -33.87 64.75 -17.48
N LYS A 134 -33.72 63.95 -18.53
CA LYS A 134 -34.71 62.98 -19.03
C LYS A 134 -34.55 61.60 -18.43
N VAL A 135 -33.34 61.22 -18.06
CA VAL A 135 -33.06 59.93 -17.40
C VAL A 135 -32.31 60.20 -16.11
N PHE A 136 -32.71 59.53 -15.05
CA PHE A 136 -31.96 59.48 -13.80
C PHE A 136 -31.86 58.04 -13.32
N SER A 137 -30.65 57.62 -12.95
CA SER A 137 -30.41 56.28 -12.43
C SER A 137 -29.37 56.28 -11.30
N ILE A 138 -29.49 55.29 -10.42
CA ILE A 138 -28.59 55.08 -9.29
C ILE A 138 -28.19 53.61 -9.27
N THR A 139 -26.88 53.33 -9.27
CA THR A 139 -26.32 52.01 -9.03
C THR A 139 -25.72 51.96 -7.63
N ILE A 140 -26.20 51.05 -6.79
CA ILE A 140 -25.75 50.88 -5.40
C ILE A 140 -25.79 49.39 -5.04
N ASP A 141 -24.77 48.90 -4.33
CA ASP A 141 -24.62 47.48 -3.95
C ASP A 141 -24.81 46.53 -5.15
N GLY A 142 -24.23 46.92 -6.30
CA GLY A 142 -24.27 46.17 -7.56
C GLY A 142 -25.62 46.18 -8.31
N ARG A 143 -26.62 46.96 -7.87
CA ARG A 143 -27.94 47.05 -8.52
C ARG A 143 -28.22 48.44 -9.04
N THR A 144 -28.67 48.53 -10.29
CA THR A 144 -29.07 49.79 -10.94
C THR A 144 -30.59 49.98 -10.86
N TYR A 145 -31.00 51.17 -10.45
CA TYR A 145 -32.38 51.63 -10.37
C TYR A 145 -32.56 52.82 -11.31
N VAL A 146 -33.61 52.80 -12.13
CA VAL A 146 -33.92 53.84 -13.12
C VAL A 146 -35.26 54.49 -12.76
N MET A 147 -35.25 55.83 -12.68
CA MET A 147 -36.42 56.63 -12.34
C MET A 147 -37.59 56.35 -13.31
N GLY A 148 -38.78 56.13 -12.76
CA GLY A 148 -39.99 55.81 -13.54
C GLY A 148 -40.10 54.36 -14.03
N ARG A 149 -39.02 53.58 -13.98
CA ARG A 149 -39.02 52.13 -14.28
C ARG A 149 -39.09 51.30 -13.00
N ASP A 150 -38.21 51.61 -12.05
CA ASP A 150 -38.07 50.84 -10.81
C ASP A 150 -38.88 51.51 -9.70
N ALA A 151 -39.86 50.80 -9.15
CA ALA A 151 -40.77 51.33 -8.12
C ALA A 151 -40.07 51.78 -6.83
N GLN A 152 -38.82 51.32 -6.62
CA GLN A 152 -37.96 51.66 -5.50
C GLN A 152 -37.38 53.08 -5.60
N LEU A 153 -37.20 53.62 -6.82
CA LEU A 153 -36.66 54.95 -7.06
C LEU A 153 -37.80 55.89 -7.49
N LYS A 154 -38.09 56.89 -6.67
CA LYS A 154 -39.22 57.80 -6.85
C LYS A 154 -38.77 59.25 -6.87
N SER A 155 -39.40 60.06 -7.72
CA SER A 155 -39.33 61.52 -7.60
C SER A 155 -40.33 61.96 -6.53
N GLU A 156 -39.89 62.82 -5.63
CA GLU A 156 -40.75 63.50 -4.65
C GLU A 156 -41.18 64.89 -5.15
N GLY A 157 -40.79 65.25 -6.39
CA GLY A 157 -40.98 66.57 -6.97
C GLY A 157 -39.99 67.62 -6.44
N GLY A 158 -39.85 68.72 -7.17
CA GLY A 158 -38.96 69.82 -6.79
C GLY A 158 -37.48 69.44 -6.84
N GLY A 159 -37.10 68.47 -7.68
CA GLY A 159 -35.73 67.98 -7.80
C GLY A 159 -35.32 67.02 -6.68
N GLN A 160 -36.24 66.55 -5.84
CA GLN A 160 -35.96 65.58 -4.79
C GLN A 160 -36.28 64.15 -5.24
N TRP A 161 -35.51 63.18 -4.76
CA TRP A 161 -35.77 61.76 -5.02
C TRP A 161 -35.60 60.92 -3.76
N THR A 162 -36.26 59.76 -3.74
CA THR A 162 -36.05 58.71 -2.74
C THR A 162 -35.75 57.37 -3.40
N LEU A 163 -34.84 56.60 -2.81
CA LEU A 163 -34.52 55.22 -3.20
C LEU A 163 -34.69 54.29 -2.01
N LYS A 164 -35.57 53.29 -2.13
CA LYS A 164 -35.77 52.22 -1.14
C LYS A 164 -35.48 50.86 -1.77
N PRO A 165 -34.23 50.37 -1.76
CA PRO A 165 -33.83 49.11 -2.40
C PRO A 165 -34.65 47.88 -1.95
N GLY A 166 -35.17 47.88 -0.73
CA GLY A 166 -36.08 46.86 -0.20
C GLY A 166 -35.39 45.68 0.50
N TYR A 167 -34.07 45.68 0.57
CA TYR A 167 -33.25 44.65 1.23
C TYR A 167 -32.14 45.28 2.09
N ALA A 168 -31.60 44.51 3.03
CA ALA A 168 -30.50 44.94 3.88
C ALA A 168 -29.17 44.73 3.15
N PHE A 169 -28.27 45.73 3.22
CA PHE A 169 -26.93 45.62 2.68
C PHE A 169 -26.02 44.85 3.64
N ALA A 170 -25.01 44.18 3.11
CA ALA A 170 -23.99 43.54 3.93
C ALA A 170 -23.19 44.59 4.74
N PRO A 171 -22.63 44.23 5.91
CA PRO A 171 -21.69 45.10 6.61
C PRO A 171 -20.54 45.56 5.72
N GLY A 172 -20.21 46.85 5.79
CA GLY A 172 -19.21 47.46 4.93
C GLY A 172 -19.60 48.84 4.44
N ARG A 173 -18.76 49.38 3.57
CA ARG A 173 -18.96 50.66 2.88
C ARG A 173 -19.44 50.37 1.46
N HIS A 174 -20.48 51.08 1.02
CA HIS A 174 -21.12 50.90 -0.27
C HIS A 174 -21.13 52.23 -1.02
N ASP A 175 -20.42 52.28 -2.15
CA ASP A 175 -20.39 53.43 -3.05
C ASP A 175 -21.66 53.45 -3.93
N ALA A 176 -22.18 54.65 -4.20
CA ALA A 176 -23.29 54.83 -5.14
C ALA A 176 -22.82 55.54 -6.41
N HIS A 177 -23.27 55.09 -7.57
CA HIS A 177 -23.02 55.72 -8.86
C HIS A 177 -24.32 56.30 -9.40
N LEU A 178 -24.36 57.61 -9.60
CA LEU A 178 -25.54 58.35 -10.02
C LEU A 178 -25.30 58.90 -11.42
N VAL A 179 -26.29 58.70 -12.30
CA VAL A 179 -26.22 59.15 -13.69
C VAL A 179 -27.50 59.91 -14.02
N ALA A 180 -27.34 61.16 -14.47
CA ALA A 180 -28.41 61.97 -15.04
C ALA A 180 -28.10 62.29 -16.51
N VAL A 181 -29.08 62.13 -17.40
CA VAL A 181 -28.94 62.40 -18.83
C VAL A 181 -30.04 63.35 -19.27
N ASP A 182 -29.69 64.44 -19.96
CA ASP A 182 -30.66 65.41 -20.48
C ASP A 182 -31.36 64.94 -21.78
N ALA A 183 -32.13 65.83 -22.41
CA ALA A 183 -32.83 65.53 -23.67
C ALA A 183 -31.91 65.45 -24.89
N ALA A 184 -30.75 66.11 -24.85
CA ALA A 184 -29.75 66.09 -25.92
C ALA A 184 -28.79 64.90 -25.80
N GLY A 185 -28.80 64.21 -24.66
CA GLY A 185 -27.95 63.06 -24.37
C GLY A 185 -26.69 63.40 -23.58
N ASN A 186 -26.55 64.63 -23.05
CA ASN A 186 -25.41 64.99 -22.21
C ASN A 186 -25.55 64.32 -20.84
N VAL A 187 -24.44 63.81 -20.31
CA VAL A 187 -24.42 62.95 -19.13
C VAL A 187 -23.70 63.65 -17.97
N ALA A 188 -24.37 63.71 -16.82
CA ALA A 188 -23.75 63.97 -15.53
C ALA A 188 -23.58 62.64 -14.78
N ASP A 189 -22.33 62.25 -14.56
CA ASP A 189 -21.93 60.98 -13.96
C ASP A 189 -21.15 61.26 -12.66
N VAL A 190 -21.65 60.74 -11.53
CA VAL A 190 -21.07 60.98 -10.20
C VAL A 190 -20.97 59.67 -9.42
N VAL A 191 -19.82 59.45 -8.77
CA VAL A 191 -19.66 58.38 -7.77
C VAL A 191 -19.61 58.99 -6.37
N ALA A 192 -20.66 58.77 -5.59
CA ALA A 192 -20.71 59.08 -4.17
C ALA A 192 -20.01 57.97 -3.37
N LYS A 193 -18.80 58.27 -2.88
CA LYS A 193 -18.03 57.36 -2.04
C LYS A 193 -18.68 57.20 -0.67
N ASP A 194 -18.64 55.96 -0.15
CA ASP A 194 -19.18 55.60 1.16
C ASP A 194 -20.64 56.05 1.36
N ALA A 195 -21.42 56.05 0.27
CA ALA A 195 -22.81 56.51 0.27
C ALA A 195 -23.65 55.83 1.35
N VAL A 196 -23.44 54.52 1.58
CA VAL A 196 -24.03 53.79 2.70
C VAL A 196 -22.93 53.08 3.48
N VAL A 197 -22.88 53.28 4.80
CA VAL A 197 -21.96 52.56 5.70
C VAL A 197 -22.77 51.70 6.67
N ILE A 198 -22.70 50.38 6.51
CA ILE A 198 -23.33 49.42 7.42
C ILE A 198 -22.28 48.93 8.41
N ALA A 199 -22.48 49.21 9.70
CA ALA A 199 -21.60 48.71 10.74
C ALA A 199 -21.61 47.18 10.78
N ALA A 200 -20.44 46.58 10.99
CA ALA A 200 -20.37 45.17 11.37
C ALA A 200 -21.22 44.95 12.62
N PRO A 201 -21.96 43.83 12.70
CA PRO A 201 -22.68 43.50 13.93
C PRO A 201 -21.68 43.51 15.08
N LYS A 202 -21.99 44.28 16.13
CA LYS A 202 -21.17 44.24 17.35
C LYS A 202 -21.06 42.77 17.75
N PRO A 203 -19.85 42.26 18.05
CA PRO A 203 -19.73 40.91 18.59
C PRO A 203 -20.68 40.85 19.78
N ARG A 204 -21.62 39.89 19.73
CA ARG A 204 -22.53 39.65 20.84
C ARG A 204 -21.67 39.55 22.09
N PRO A 205 -22.01 40.24 23.20
CA PRO A 205 -21.30 40.04 24.44
C PRO A 205 -21.31 38.55 24.71
N THR A 206 -20.15 37.91 24.61
CA THR A 206 -20.01 36.58 25.16
C THR A 206 -20.17 36.81 26.65
N VAL A 207 -21.34 36.45 27.18
CA VAL A 207 -21.38 35.97 28.55
C VAL A 207 -20.35 34.85 28.51
N LYS A 208 -19.16 35.10 29.06
CA LYS A 208 -18.24 34.02 29.37
C LYS A 208 -19.13 33.04 30.12
N PRO A 209 -19.34 31.80 29.65
CA PRO A 209 -19.82 30.79 30.57
C PRO A 209 -18.93 30.96 31.79
N ARG A 210 -19.50 31.05 33.00
CA ARG A 210 -18.73 30.61 34.17
C ARG A 210 -18.03 29.35 33.68
N PRO A 211 -16.69 29.21 33.77
CA PRO A 211 -16.06 27.99 33.32
C PRO A 211 -16.84 26.90 34.03
N ARG A 212 -17.61 26.11 33.25
CA ARG A 212 -17.95 24.79 33.75
C ARG A 212 -16.56 24.25 34.06
N PRO A 213 -16.27 23.84 35.30
CA PRO A 213 -15.03 23.13 35.55
C PRO A 213 -14.90 22.16 34.39
N ALA A 214 -13.79 22.22 33.64
CA ALA A 214 -13.53 21.16 32.69
C ALA A 214 -13.81 19.88 33.47
N PRO A 215 -14.70 18.98 33.00
CA PRO A 215 -14.88 17.72 33.70
C PRO A 215 -13.46 17.22 33.96
N ALA A 216 -13.17 16.90 35.23
CA ALA A 216 -11.85 16.45 35.61
C ALA A 216 -11.43 15.42 34.56
N PRO A 217 -10.17 15.47 34.06
CA PRO A 217 -9.73 14.53 33.05
C PRO A 217 -10.11 13.14 33.54
N ASP A 218 -10.82 12.39 32.70
CA ASP A 218 -11.21 11.05 33.06
C ASP A 218 -9.92 10.25 33.26
N THR A 219 -9.64 9.91 34.52
CA THR A 219 -8.48 9.10 34.91
C THR A 219 -8.89 7.69 35.29
N THR A 220 -10.13 7.29 35.04
CA THR A 220 -10.67 6.00 35.46
C THR A 220 -10.55 5.00 34.30
N PRO A 221 -9.71 3.96 34.41
CA PRO A 221 -9.64 2.94 33.38
C PRO A 221 -10.97 2.21 33.18
N PRO A 222 -11.27 1.71 31.97
CA PRO A 222 -12.42 0.84 31.77
C PRO A 222 -12.24 -0.47 32.54
N ALA A 223 -13.31 -1.27 32.69
CA ALA A 223 -13.21 -2.55 33.39
C ALA A 223 -12.19 -3.49 32.70
N THR A 224 -11.39 -4.21 33.49
CA THR A 224 -10.35 -5.11 32.96
C THR A 224 -10.95 -6.20 32.06
N PRO A 225 -10.47 -6.38 30.82
CA PRO A 225 -10.94 -7.47 29.97
C PRO A 225 -10.51 -8.84 30.54
N ALA A 226 -11.31 -9.87 30.28
CA ALA A 226 -11.05 -11.21 30.81
C ALA A 226 -10.95 -12.25 29.69
N LEU A 227 -10.03 -13.20 29.87
CA LEU A 227 -10.00 -14.45 29.12
C LEU A 227 -10.95 -15.45 29.78
N GLY A 228 -11.83 -16.05 28.98
CA GLY A 228 -12.73 -17.12 29.37
C GLY A 228 -12.30 -18.45 28.74
N ALA A 229 -13.12 -18.97 27.83
CA ALA A 229 -12.90 -20.28 27.22
C ALA A 229 -11.70 -20.28 26.26
N VAL A 230 -10.86 -21.31 26.38
CA VAL A 230 -9.79 -21.64 25.44
C VAL A 230 -9.97 -23.07 24.97
N SER A 231 -9.97 -23.31 23.67
CA SER A 231 -9.93 -24.65 23.09
C SER A 231 -8.77 -24.77 22.11
N VAL A 232 -8.18 -25.97 22.04
CA VAL A 232 -7.04 -26.25 21.16
C VAL A 232 -7.38 -27.46 20.31
N ALA A 233 -7.28 -27.33 18.99
CA ALA A 233 -7.44 -28.43 18.05
C ALA A 233 -6.22 -28.48 17.13
N ASN A 234 -5.52 -29.61 17.08
CA ASN A 234 -4.32 -29.80 16.27
C ASN A 234 -3.28 -28.66 16.44
N GLY A 235 -3.04 -28.24 17.68
CA GLY A 235 -2.14 -27.14 18.02
C GLY A 235 -2.68 -25.73 17.74
N SER A 236 -3.84 -25.59 17.08
CA SER A 236 -4.46 -24.28 16.79
C SER A 236 -5.44 -23.88 17.88
N PRO A 237 -5.22 -22.77 18.60
CA PRO A 237 -6.12 -22.34 19.66
C PRO A 237 -7.28 -21.49 19.16
N ARG A 238 -8.38 -21.51 19.91
CA ARG A 238 -9.50 -20.58 19.82
C ARG A 238 -9.76 -20.03 21.22
N LEU A 239 -9.69 -18.71 21.35
CA LEU A 239 -9.86 -18.02 22.62
C LEU A 239 -11.18 -17.25 22.61
N ALA A 240 -11.82 -17.14 23.75
CA ALA A 240 -13.01 -16.32 23.95
C ALA A 240 -12.96 -15.66 25.33
N GLY A 241 -13.65 -14.55 25.48
CA GLY A 241 -13.68 -13.82 26.75
C GLY A 241 -14.64 -12.65 26.74
N THR A 242 -14.47 -11.77 27.73
CA THR A 242 -15.25 -10.53 27.87
C THR A 242 -14.36 -9.30 27.77
N TRP A 243 -14.95 -8.20 27.33
CA TRP A 243 -14.31 -6.89 27.27
C TRP A 243 -15.34 -5.78 27.53
N PRO A 244 -14.92 -4.62 28.05
CA PRO A 244 -15.82 -3.51 28.40
C PRO A 244 -16.28 -2.73 27.16
N GLU A 245 -17.13 -3.32 26.32
CA GLU A 245 -17.52 -2.76 25.01
C GLU A 245 -18.16 -1.36 25.06
N GLY A 246 -18.87 -1.03 26.14
CA GLY A 246 -19.47 0.29 26.34
C GLY A 246 -18.47 1.39 26.73
N ASP A 247 -17.38 1.01 27.40
CA ASP A 247 -16.45 1.96 28.03
C ASP A 247 -15.11 2.01 27.28
N ALA A 248 -14.68 0.92 26.65
CA ALA A 248 -13.44 0.86 25.88
C ALA A 248 -13.66 1.24 24.41
N LYS A 249 -12.77 2.11 23.91
CA LYS A 249 -12.67 2.48 22.51
C LYS A 249 -11.79 1.53 21.70
N VAL A 250 -10.76 0.96 22.32
CA VAL A 250 -9.84 0.01 21.70
C VAL A 250 -9.77 -1.25 22.55
N PHE A 251 -9.81 -2.41 21.91
CA PHE A 251 -9.53 -3.70 22.55
C PHE A 251 -8.55 -4.51 21.71
N SER A 252 -7.56 -5.10 22.38
CA SER A 252 -6.56 -5.93 21.73
C SER A 252 -6.18 -7.15 22.56
N VAL A 253 -5.74 -8.21 21.87
CA VAL A 253 -5.23 -9.44 22.46
C VAL A 253 -3.89 -9.77 21.82
N THR A 254 -2.83 -9.84 22.61
CA THR A 254 -1.52 -10.34 22.21
C THR A 254 -1.36 -11.77 22.67
N ILE A 255 -1.03 -12.69 21.77
CA ILE A 255 -0.81 -14.12 22.04
C ILE A 255 0.20 -14.67 21.03
N ASP A 256 1.13 -15.54 21.48
CA ASP A 256 2.22 -16.10 20.64
C ASP A 256 3.01 -15.01 19.89
N GLY A 257 3.30 -13.90 20.59
CA GLY A 257 4.02 -12.75 20.05
C GLY A 257 3.26 -11.90 19.02
N ARG A 258 1.98 -12.20 18.72
CA ARG A 258 1.17 -11.44 17.76
C ARG A 258 0.02 -10.70 18.43
N THR A 259 -0.16 -9.43 18.09
CA THR A 259 -1.25 -8.57 18.60
C THR A 259 -2.39 -8.44 17.60
N TYR A 260 -3.60 -8.78 18.05
CA TYR A 260 -4.85 -8.65 17.31
C TYR A 260 -5.69 -7.51 17.88
N VAL A 261 -6.16 -6.59 17.03
CA VAL A 261 -6.95 -5.42 17.44
C VAL A 261 -8.38 -5.53 16.89
N MET A 262 -9.35 -5.31 17.77
CA MET A 262 -10.79 -5.40 17.46
C MET A 262 -11.15 -4.43 16.33
N GLY A 263 -11.90 -4.90 15.33
CA GLY A 263 -12.31 -4.12 14.15
C GLY A 263 -11.26 -4.02 13.04
N ARG A 264 -9.97 -4.22 13.34
CA ARG A 264 -8.89 -4.25 12.34
C ARG A 264 -8.58 -5.67 11.89
N ASP A 265 -8.41 -6.58 12.84
CA ASP A 265 -7.97 -7.95 12.60
C ASP A 265 -9.18 -8.89 12.54
N ARG A 266 -9.45 -9.49 11.37
CA ARG A 266 -10.65 -10.33 11.12
C ARG A 266 -10.73 -11.58 12.00
N GLN A 267 -9.62 -11.97 12.62
CA GLN A 267 -9.48 -13.08 13.55
C GLN A 267 -10.09 -12.77 14.92
N LEU A 268 -10.10 -11.49 15.32
CA LEU A 268 -10.65 -11.00 16.58
C LEU A 268 -12.03 -10.37 16.32
N ARG A 269 -13.08 -10.99 16.84
CA ARG A 269 -14.47 -10.60 16.61
C ARG A 269 -15.21 -10.45 17.92
N ASN A 270 -16.12 -9.49 18.00
CA ASN A 270 -17.08 -9.35 19.07
C ASN A 270 -18.49 -9.76 18.62
N ASP A 271 -19.39 -9.91 19.58
CA ASP A 271 -20.81 -10.19 19.33
C ASP A 271 -21.73 -8.99 19.64
N GLY A 272 -21.17 -7.81 19.90
CA GLY A 272 -21.92 -6.61 20.26
C GLY A 272 -22.49 -6.60 21.68
N LYS A 273 -22.14 -7.60 22.52
CA LYS A 273 -22.65 -7.77 23.88
C LYS A 273 -21.53 -7.94 24.91
N GLY A 274 -20.36 -7.35 24.65
CA GLY A 274 -19.19 -7.40 25.53
C GLY A 274 -18.44 -8.73 25.50
N ARG A 275 -18.73 -9.64 24.56
CA ARG A 275 -17.95 -10.88 24.39
C ARG A 275 -17.13 -10.83 23.11
N TRP A 276 -15.94 -11.40 23.17
CA TRP A 276 -15.02 -11.51 22.05
C TRP A 276 -14.60 -12.95 21.80
N ARG A 277 -14.20 -13.23 20.56
CA ARG A 277 -13.61 -14.49 20.10
C ARG A 277 -12.39 -14.18 19.25
N LEU A 278 -11.31 -14.91 19.49
CA LEU A 278 -10.07 -14.86 18.71
C LEU A 278 -9.79 -16.25 18.12
N ASN A 279 -9.64 -16.30 16.80
CA ASN A 279 -9.14 -17.47 16.09
C ASN A 279 -7.89 -17.07 15.29
N PRO A 280 -6.66 -17.25 15.83
CA PRO A 280 -5.42 -16.88 15.16
C PRO A 280 -5.27 -17.50 13.76
N GLY A 281 -5.84 -18.70 13.56
CA GLY A 281 -5.88 -19.38 12.26
C GLY A 281 -4.65 -20.22 11.93
N TYR A 282 -3.76 -20.46 12.89
CA TYR A 282 -2.57 -21.30 12.74
C TYR A 282 -2.27 -22.06 14.03
N ALA A 283 -1.48 -23.13 13.90
CA ALA A 283 -1.02 -23.94 15.02
C ALA A 283 0.16 -23.27 15.74
N PHE A 284 0.08 -23.21 17.06
CA PHE A 284 1.16 -22.73 17.92
C PHE A 284 2.19 -23.84 18.15
N ALA A 285 3.44 -23.45 18.39
CA ALA A 285 4.48 -24.40 18.78
C ALA A 285 4.18 -25.03 20.16
N PRO A 286 4.68 -26.25 20.45
CA PRO A 286 4.64 -26.82 21.79
C PRO A 286 5.17 -25.87 22.86
N GLY A 287 4.46 -25.77 23.98
CA GLY A 287 4.83 -24.87 25.07
C GLY A 287 3.64 -24.12 25.67
N ARG A 288 3.96 -23.20 26.58
CA ARG A 288 3.01 -22.29 27.21
C ARG A 288 3.05 -20.95 26.50
N HIS A 289 1.87 -20.41 26.19
CA HIS A 289 1.68 -19.14 25.52
C HIS A 289 0.82 -18.22 26.39
N ASP A 290 1.39 -17.08 26.78
CA ASP A 290 0.74 -16.10 27.63
C ASP A 290 -0.12 -15.15 26.78
N ALA A 291 -1.35 -14.88 27.22
CA ALA A 291 -2.21 -13.90 26.57
C ALA A 291 -2.13 -12.55 27.30
N HIS A 292 -1.98 -11.45 26.58
CA HIS A 292 -2.08 -10.10 27.11
C HIS A 292 -3.28 -9.40 26.47
N LEU A 293 -4.27 -9.06 27.29
CA LEU A 293 -5.49 -8.39 26.89
C LEU A 293 -5.39 -6.92 27.30
N VAL A 294 -5.72 -5.99 26.39
CA VAL A 294 -5.64 -4.55 26.66
C VAL A 294 -6.93 -3.89 26.18
N ALA A 295 -7.56 -3.11 27.05
CA ALA A 295 -8.69 -2.24 26.75
C ALA A 295 -8.30 -0.78 27.02
N VAL A 296 -8.63 0.12 26.11
CA VAL A 296 -8.37 1.56 26.23
C VAL A 296 -9.65 2.33 25.99
N ASP A 297 -10.04 3.24 26.89
CA ASP A 297 -11.25 4.07 26.74
C ASP A 297 -11.05 5.26 25.77
N ALA A 298 -12.05 6.14 25.68
CA ALA A 298 -11.98 7.33 24.83
C ALA A 298 -11.06 8.43 25.37
N ALA A 299 -10.77 8.44 26.68
CA ALA A 299 -9.85 9.38 27.33
C ALA A 299 -8.39 8.91 27.27
N GLY A 300 -8.15 7.65 26.92
CA GLY A 300 -6.83 7.03 26.83
C GLY A 300 -6.43 6.22 28.06
N ASN A 301 -7.32 6.02 29.04
CA ASN A 301 -7.02 5.19 30.20
C ASN A 301 -6.96 3.72 29.79
N VAL A 302 -5.98 2.99 30.35
CA VAL A 302 -5.66 1.61 29.96
C VAL A 302 -5.99 0.66 31.09
N ALA A 303 -6.71 -0.41 30.78
CA ALA A 303 -6.86 -1.57 31.63
C ALA A 303 -6.36 -2.82 30.90
N ASP A 304 -5.42 -3.52 31.50
CA ASP A 304 -4.82 -4.70 30.90
C ASP A 304 -4.79 -5.92 31.83
N LYS A 305 -4.69 -7.10 31.22
CA LYS A 305 -4.59 -8.38 31.91
C LYS A 305 -3.63 -9.30 31.19
N VAL A 306 -2.60 -9.75 31.90
CA VAL A 306 -1.77 -10.88 31.46
C VAL A 306 -2.33 -12.17 32.05
N VAL A 307 -2.58 -13.17 31.20
CA VAL A 307 -3.00 -14.52 31.57
C VAL A 307 -1.88 -15.48 31.20
N ARG A 308 -1.13 -15.91 32.22
CA ARG A 308 -0.01 -16.83 32.04
C ARG A 308 -0.50 -18.23 31.68
N GLY A 309 0.14 -18.86 30.69
CA GLY A 309 -0.25 -20.17 30.17
C GLY A 309 -1.68 -20.21 29.63
N ALA A 310 -2.16 -19.09 29.06
CA ALA A 310 -3.48 -18.99 28.46
C ALA A 310 -3.75 -20.10 27.44
N VAL A 311 -2.73 -20.46 26.65
CA VAL A 311 -2.75 -21.64 25.77
C VAL A 311 -1.57 -22.53 26.14
N VAL A 312 -1.83 -23.82 26.31
CA VAL A 312 -0.79 -24.84 26.50
C VAL A 312 -0.89 -25.84 25.36
N ILE A 313 0.16 -25.90 24.54
CA ILE A 313 0.28 -26.88 23.47
C ILE A 313 1.20 -27.99 23.97
N ALA A 314 0.65 -29.20 24.07
CA ALA A 314 1.45 -30.37 24.42
C ALA A 314 2.51 -30.61 23.34
N ALA A 315 3.71 -31.01 23.76
CA ALA A 315 4.68 -31.57 22.84
C ALA A 315 4.06 -32.77 22.11
N PRO A 316 4.31 -32.93 20.80
CA PRO A 316 3.89 -34.13 20.10
C PRO A 316 4.42 -35.33 20.88
N LYS A 317 3.52 -36.29 21.18
CA LYS A 317 3.96 -37.55 21.78
C LYS A 317 5.06 -38.11 20.89
N PRO A 318 6.19 -38.60 21.45
CA PRO A 318 7.17 -39.30 20.65
C PRO A 318 6.44 -40.36 19.84
N LYS A 319 6.70 -40.41 18.52
CA LYS A 319 6.22 -41.54 17.73
C LYS A 319 6.73 -42.81 18.43
N PRO A 320 5.91 -43.84 18.61
CA PRO A 320 6.41 -45.14 19.05
C PRO A 320 7.59 -45.50 18.14
N GLN A 321 8.80 -45.63 18.70
CA GLN A 321 9.88 -46.24 17.95
C GLN A 321 9.45 -47.68 17.64
N PRO A 322 9.68 -48.18 16.41
CA PRO A 322 9.52 -49.59 16.14
C PRO A 322 10.35 -50.37 17.16
N GLN A 323 9.72 -51.27 17.93
CA GLN A 323 10.48 -52.25 18.69
C GLN A 323 11.23 -53.15 17.69
N PRO A 324 12.51 -53.48 17.91
CA PRO A 324 13.17 -54.50 17.12
C PRO A 324 12.38 -55.80 17.24
N GLN A 325 11.94 -56.33 16.10
CA GLN A 325 11.41 -57.68 16.03
C GLN A 325 12.59 -58.63 16.31
N PRO A 326 12.49 -59.60 17.23
CA PRO A 326 13.57 -60.55 17.44
C PRO A 326 13.82 -61.32 16.14
N GLU A 327 15.07 -61.35 15.68
CA GLU A 327 15.49 -62.27 14.63
C GLU A 327 15.20 -63.71 15.06
N PRO A 328 14.86 -64.61 14.11
CA PRO A 328 14.69 -66.03 14.45
C PRO A 328 15.95 -66.55 15.13
N ALA A 329 15.79 -67.31 16.21
CA ALA A 329 16.90 -67.91 16.93
C ALA A 329 17.72 -68.78 15.97
N ASP A 330 19.03 -68.54 15.92
CA ASP A 330 19.96 -69.37 15.16
C ASP A 330 20.10 -70.74 15.85
N THR A 331 19.67 -71.79 15.14
CA THR A 331 19.73 -73.19 15.60
C THR A 331 20.72 -74.03 14.80
N THR A 332 21.55 -73.43 13.96
CA THR A 332 22.44 -74.16 13.05
C THR A 332 23.85 -74.24 13.62
N PRO A 333 24.37 -75.43 14.00
CA PRO A 333 25.74 -75.55 14.47
C PRO A 333 26.80 -75.20 13.40
N PRO A 334 27.99 -74.71 13.80
CA PRO A 334 29.09 -74.51 12.86
C PRO A 334 29.56 -75.85 12.28
N PRO A 335 30.19 -75.87 11.09
CA PRO A 335 30.80 -77.07 10.53
C PRO A 335 31.76 -77.75 11.52
N ALA A 336 31.70 -79.09 11.59
CA ALA A 336 32.50 -79.87 12.54
C ALA A 336 34.01 -79.64 12.33
N PRO A 337 34.78 -79.41 13.42
CA PRO A 337 36.23 -79.32 13.34
C PRO A 337 36.86 -80.69 13.04
N THR A 338 38.15 -80.70 12.71
CA THR A 338 38.93 -81.94 12.53
C THR A 338 40.22 -81.89 13.33
N VAL A 339 40.86 -83.05 13.49
CA VAL A 339 42.20 -83.23 14.04
C VAL A 339 43.05 -84.00 13.02
N ASP A 340 44.23 -83.48 12.71
CA ASP A 340 45.19 -84.12 11.82
C ASP A 340 45.89 -85.29 12.56
N PRO A 341 45.90 -86.52 12.00
CA PRO A 341 46.54 -87.66 12.65
C PRO A 341 48.06 -87.49 12.71
N LEU A 342 48.66 -87.87 13.83
CA LEU A 342 50.08 -87.65 14.12
C LEU A 342 50.72 -88.87 14.81
N LYS A 343 51.90 -89.28 14.34
CA LYS A 343 52.73 -90.31 15.00
C LYS A 343 53.93 -89.66 15.68
N VAL A 344 54.14 -89.95 16.96
CA VAL A 344 55.15 -89.30 17.81
C VAL A 344 55.89 -90.30 18.70
N GLU A 345 57.06 -89.92 19.21
CA GLU A 345 57.79 -90.72 20.19
C GLU A 345 57.35 -90.43 21.62
N ALA A 346 57.36 -91.46 22.47
CA ALA A 346 56.95 -91.37 23.87
C ALA A 346 57.78 -90.30 24.63
N GLY A 347 57.07 -89.38 25.29
CA GLY A 347 57.65 -88.34 26.13
C GLY A 347 58.31 -87.16 25.38
N LYS A 348 58.28 -87.14 24.05
CA LYS A 348 58.79 -86.00 23.26
C LYS A 348 57.68 -84.97 22.99
N PRO A 349 57.98 -83.65 22.96
CA PRO A 349 57.02 -82.62 22.61
C PRO A 349 56.63 -82.68 21.13
N PHE A 350 55.40 -82.32 20.81
CA PHE A 350 54.87 -82.28 19.45
C PHE A 350 53.76 -81.24 19.33
N THR A 351 53.35 -80.91 18.11
CA THR A 351 52.24 -79.97 17.85
C THR A 351 51.10 -80.69 17.16
N LEU A 352 49.92 -80.64 17.76
CA LEU A 352 48.68 -81.08 17.13
C LEU A 352 48.15 -80.00 16.23
N THR A 353 47.57 -80.39 15.09
CA THR A 353 46.90 -79.48 14.18
C THR A 353 45.55 -80.05 13.75
N GLY A 354 44.73 -79.20 13.15
CA GLY A 354 43.45 -79.60 12.58
C GLY A 354 42.74 -78.41 11.95
N THR A 355 41.50 -78.60 11.50
CA THR A 355 40.71 -77.53 10.87
C THR A 355 39.51 -77.12 11.70
N TRP A 356 39.02 -75.89 11.46
CA TRP A 356 37.75 -75.40 12.02
C TRP A 356 37.15 -74.31 11.12
N ALA A 357 35.84 -74.08 11.21
CA ALA A 357 35.16 -73.01 10.47
C ALA A 357 35.31 -71.66 11.19
N GLU A 358 36.38 -70.92 10.90
CA GLU A 358 36.79 -69.73 11.66
C GLU A 358 35.76 -68.61 11.69
N LYS A 359 35.01 -68.44 10.62
CA LYS A 359 34.00 -67.37 10.51
C LYS A 359 32.68 -67.72 11.19
N GLU A 360 32.43 -69.00 11.43
CA GLU A 360 31.17 -69.53 11.98
C GLU A 360 31.33 -69.98 13.43
N THR A 361 32.57 -70.06 13.92
CA THR A 361 32.90 -70.51 15.28
C THR A 361 33.31 -69.33 16.15
N ASP A 362 32.53 -69.03 17.19
CA ASP A 362 32.89 -68.07 18.24
C ASP A 362 33.92 -68.67 19.23
N ARG A 363 33.78 -69.96 19.53
CA ARG A 363 34.63 -70.64 20.51
C ARG A 363 35.05 -72.04 20.06
N LEU A 364 36.36 -72.22 19.85
CA LEU A 364 36.98 -73.53 19.61
C LEU A 364 37.67 -74.05 20.88
N THR A 365 37.38 -75.30 21.25
CA THR A 365 37.98 -75.99 22.40
C THR A 365 38.60 -77.32 21.95
N VAL A 366 39.84 -77.59 22.35
CA VAL A 366 40.52 -78.88 22.14
C VAL A 366 40.77 -79.54 23.50
N ILE A 367 40.42 -80.82 23.63
CA ILE A 367 40.59 -81.63 24.84
C ILE A 367 41.53 -82.79 24.52
N VAL A 368 42.66 -82.85 25.20
CA VAL A 368 43.66 -83.92 25.07
C VAL A 368 43.84 -84.56 26.45
N ARG A 369 43.51 -85.85 26.58
CA ARG A 369 43.62 -86.61 27.84
C ARG A 369 42.97 -85.90 29.06
N GLY A 370 41.80 -85.29 28.84
CA GLY A 370 41.06 -84.57 29.88
C GLY A 370 41.54 -83.13 30.16
N SER A 371 42.66 -82.69 29.57
CA SER A 371 43.10 -81.29 29.66
C SER A 371 42.43 -80.47 28.56
N ARG A 372 41.77 -79.37 28.95
CA ARG A 372 41.00 -78.49 28.07
C ARG A 372 41.80 -77.26 27.66
N TYR A 373 41.83 -76.98 26.36
CA TYR A 373 42.49 -75.83 25.74
C TYR A 373 41.46 -75.04 24.92
N VAL A 374 41.46 -73.71 25.02
CA VAL A 374 40.50 -72.85 24.32
C VAL A 374 41.27 -71.88 23.43
N LEU A 375 40.82 -71.70 22.18
CA LEU A 375 41.52 -70.89 21.19
C LEU A 375 41.68 -69.46 21.68
N GLY A 376 42.90 -68.91 21.59
CA GLY A 376 43.23 -67.58 22.07
C GLY A 376 43.44 -67.49 23.60
N ARG A 377 43.30 -68.59 24.35
CA ARG A 377 43.62 -68.68 25.77
C ARG A 377 44.63 -69.80 26.01
N GLY A 378 45.89 -69.42 26.17
CA GLY A 378 46.99 -70.37 26.44
C GLY A 378 47.57 -70.96 25.16
N ALA A 379 47.79 -72.29 25.15
CA ALA A 379 48.59 -72.94 24.11
C ALA A 379 47.87 -73.15 22.76
N LEU A 380 46.52 -73.18 22.74
CA LEU A 380 45.75 -73.36 21.51
C LEU A 380 45.70 -72.04 20.72
N THR A 381 46.26 -72.06 19.51
CA THR A 381 46.40 -70.87 18.64
C THR A 381 46.00 -71.18 17.20
N GLY A 382 45.71 -70.12 16.43
CA GLY A 382 45.49 -70.25 14.99
C GLY A 382 46.79 -70.52 14.22
N ASP A 383 46.67 -71.26 13.13
CA ASP A 383 47.75 -71.71 12.24
C ASP A 383 47.42 -71.42 10.76
N GLY A 384 46.89 -70.22 10.51
CA GLY A 384 46.38 -69.81 9.21
C GLY A 384 44.85 -69.97 9.11
N PRO A 385 44.28 -69.60 7.94
CA PRO A 385 42.82 -69.59 7.76
C PRO A 385 42.24 -70.97 8.00
N ASN A 386 41.23 -71.06 8.86
CA ASN A 386 40.51 -72.30 9.19
C ASN A 386 41.40 -73.46 9.72
N ARG A 387 42.59 -73.18 10.27
CA ARG A 387 43.51 -74.21 10.80
C ARG A 387 44.07 -73.88 12.17
N TRP A 388 44.03 -74.81 13.11
CA TRP A 388 44.51 -74.62 14.50
C TRP A 388 45.78 -75.40 14.78
N LYS A 389 46.51 -74.95 15.79
CA LYS A 389 47.65 -75.67 16.36
C LYS A 389 47.66 -75.63 17.88
N LEU A 390 48.12 -76.73 18.47
CA LEU A 390 48.27 -76.90 19.91
C LEU A 390 49.59 -77.62 20.22
N PRO A 391 50.61 -76.94 20.78
CA PRO A 391 51.81 -77.59 21.26
C PRO A 391 51.52 -78.39 22.54
N ILE A 392 51.98 -79.65 22.56
CA ILE A 392 51.86 -80.59 23.65
C ILE A 392 53.27 -80.98 24.12
N GLY A 393 53.53 -80.94 25.43
CA GLY A 393 54.84 -81.24 26.02
C GLY A 393 55.30 -82.70 25.85
N GLY A 394 54.40 -83.58 25.44
CA GLY A 394 54.63 -84.99 25.13
C GLY A 394 53.64 -85.91 25.83
N ILE A 395 53.53 -87.15 25.33
CA ILE A 395 52.70 -88.20 25.93
C ILE A 395 53.60 -89.40 26.21
N GLY A 396 53.72 -89.80 27.49
CA GLY A 396 54.62 -90.89 27.91
C GLY A 396 54.08 -92.31 27.71
N LEU A 397 52.76 -92.47 27.52
CA LEU A 397 52.15 -93.78 27.32
C LEU A 397 52.10 -94.12 25.83
N ALA A 398 52.69 -95.26 25.45
CA ALA A 398 52.58 -95.80 24.10
C ALA A 398 51.13 -96.19 23.75
N GLY A 399 50.79 -96.15 22.47
CA GLY A 399 49.46 -96.49 21.96
C GLY A 399 48.75 -95.33 21.27
N ARG A 400 47.48 -95.53 20.93
CA ARG A 400 46.62 -94.51 20.34
C ARG A 400 45.96 -93.66 21.42
N HIS A 401 45.93 -92.35 21.22
CA HIS A 401 45.27 -91.39 22.11
C HIS A 401 44.27 -90.56 21.30
N GLU A 402 43.12 -90.30 21.93
CA GLU A 402 42.01 -89.54 21.36
C GLU A 402 42.15 -88.06 21.70
N VAL A 403 41.79 -87.23 20.72
CA VAL A 403 41.67 -85.79 20.84
C VAL A 403 40.24 -85.43 20.51
N MET A 404 39.60 -84.63 21.35
CA MET A 404 38.25 -84.12 21.11
C MET A 404 38.30 -82.62 20.87
N VAL A 405 37.65 -82.14 19.81
CA VAL A 405 37.58 -80.73 19.42
C VAL A 405 36.12 -80.33 19.28
N ILE A 406 35.76 -79.23 19.94
CA ILE A 406 34.40 -78.72 19.99
C ILE A 406 34.41 -77.29 19.46
N ALA A 407 33.62 -77.02 18.42
CA ALA A 407 33.34 -75.69 17.90
C ALA A 407 31.96 -75.22 18.38
N ALA A 408 31.84 -73.98 18.80
CA ALA A 408 30.58 -73.35 19.18
C ALA A 408 30.42 -71.99 18.49
N ASP A 409 29.25 -71.68 17.96
CA ASP A 409 28.92 -70.35 17.43
C ASP A 409 28.50 -69.37 18.54
N ALA A 410 28.16 -68.13 18.16
CA ALA A 410 27.73 -67.09 19.10
C ALA A 410 26.33 -67.35 19.72
N ALA A 411 25.49 -68.15 19.06
CA ALA A 411 24.18 -68.55 19.55
C ALA A 411 24.26 -69.74 20.54
N GLY A 412 25.42 -70.40 20.62
CA GLY A 412 25.70 -71.52 21.50
C GLY A 412 25.49 -72.89 20.87
N ASN A 413 25.23 -72.98 19.56
CA ASN A 413 25.14 -74.26 18.86
C ASN A 413 26.54 -74.86 18.74
N THR A 414 26.67 -76.17 18.92
CA THR A 414 27.98 -76.85 18.98
C THR A 414 28.11 -77.99 17.98
N SER A 415 29.31 -78.16 17.45
CA SER A 415 29.74 -79.35 16.69
C SER A 415 31.04 -79.91 17.25
N GLU A 416 31.25 -81.21 17.09
CA GLU A 416 32.41 -81.93 17.61
C GLU A 416 33.15 -82.64 16.47
N ASP A 417 34.46 -82.84 16.60
CA ASP A 417 35.21 -83.64 15.64
C ASP A 417 34.75 -85.11 15.67
N GLY A 418 34.70 -85.73 14.49
CA GLY A 418 34.24 -87.11 14.34
C GLY A 418 35.37 -88.15 14.30
N SER A 419 36.63 -87.72 14.41
CA SER A 419 37.78 -88.62 14.35
C SER A 419 37.99 -89.36 15.67
N ARG A 420 38.73 -90.48 15.64
CA ARG A 420 39.22 -91.14 16.88
C ARG A 420 40.66 -91.60 16.74
N GLY A 421 41.44 -91.44 17.81
CA GLY A 421 42.74 -92.09 17.98
C GLY A 421 43.84 -91.47 17.10
N GLU A 422 43.83 -90.14 17.00
CA GLU A 422 44.63 -89.34 16.08
C GLU A 422 46.11 -89.36 16.43
N ILE A 423 46.45 -89.52 17.71
CA ILE A 423 47.84 -89.53 18.16
C ILE A 423 48.29 -90.97 18.35
N THR A 424 49.29 -91.40 17.57
CA THR A 424 49.96 -92.69 17.77
C THR A 424 51.33 -92.48 18.41
N VAL A 425 51.47 -92.89 19.67
CA VAL A 425 52.73 -92.77 20.44
C VAL A 425 53.51 -94.08 20.36
N VAL A 426 54.77 -94.03 19.94
CA VAL A 426 55.68 -95.18 19.88
C VAL A 426 56.87 -95.02 20.82
N VAL A 427 57.39 -96.13 21.37
CA VAL A 427 58.63 -96.13 22.16
C VAL A 427 59.80 -96.48 21.22
N PRO A 428 60.86 -95.67 21.14
CA PRO A 428 62.04 -96.02 20.37
C PRO A 428 62.77 -97.19 21.03
N VAL A 429 63.12 -98.21 20.24
CA VAL A 429 63.91 -99.37 20.68
C VAL A 429 65.38 -99.19 20.28
N ASP A 430 66.25 -98.91 21.25
CA ASP A 430 67.71 -98.89 21.04
C ASP A 430 68.29 -100.30 21.12
N CYS A 431 68.12 -101.08 20.05
CA CYS A 431 68.63 -102.46 19.93
C CYS A 431 70.14 -102.66 20.26
N PRO A 432 71.08 -101.74 19.97
CA PRO A 432 72.51 -101.97 20.24
C PRO A 432 72.85 -102.07 21.74
N LYS A 433 72.09 -101.37 22.61
CA LYS A 433 72.38 -101.30 24.05
C LYS A 433 71.92 -102.57 24.79
N LEU A 434 70.79 -103.14 24.38
CA LEU A 434 70.22 -104.37 24.94
C LEU A 434 71.06 -105.61 24.60
N LEU A 435 71.69 -105.66 23.42
CA LEU A 435 72.54 -106.78 23.03
C LEU A 435 73.84 -106.84 23.87
N ASN A 436 74.48 -105.69 24.11
CA ASN A 436 75.71 -105.61 24.91
C ASN A 436 75.47 -105.97 26.38
N GLU A 437 74.33 -105.59 26.95
CA GLU A 437 73.98 -105.94 28.33
C GLU A 437 73.56 -107.41 28.52
N ALA A 438 73.04 -108.07 27.48
CA ALA A 438 72.74 -109.50 27.52
C ALA A 438 74.02 -110.34 27.47
N LEU A 439 74.99 -109.93 26.65
CA LEU A 439 76.27 -110.64 26.49
C LEU A 439 77.10 -110.65 27.78
N GLU A 440 77.12 -109.54 28.53
CA GLU A 440 77.85 -109.46 29.80
C GLU A 440 77.19 -110.29 30.92
N ARG A 441 75.86 -110.45 30.91
CA ARG A 441 75.14 -111.27 31.91
C ARG A 441 75.38 -112.77 31.75
N GLU A 442 75.58 -113.27 30.52
CA GLU A 442 75.92 -114.68 30.31
C GLU A 442 77.35 -115.02 30.75
N LYS A 443 78.33 -114.13 30.51
CA LYS A 443 79.71 -114.32 30.97
C LYS A 443 79.81 -114.49 32.49
N ILE A 444 79.06 -113.70 33.25
CA ILE A 444 79.01 -113.78 34.72
C ILE A 444 78.39 -115.11 35.21
N ARG A 445 77.37 -115.64 34.51
CA ARG A 445 76.73 -116.93 34.86
C ARG A 445 77.69 -118.12 34.76
N PHE A 446 78.54 -118.18 33.73
CA PHE A 446 79.48 -119.30 33.58
C PHE A 446 80.57 -119.32 34.66
N ALA A 447 81.07 -118.15 35.08
CA ALA A 447 82.06 -118.07 36.16
C ALA A 447 81.49 -118.52 37.51
N SER A 448 80.24 -118.13 37.82
CA SER A 448 79.55 -118.49 39.07
C SER A 448 79.29 -120.00 39.20
N ASN A 449 78.91 -120.67 38.09
CA ASN A 449 78.66 -122.12 38.10
C ASN A 449 79.93 -122.95 38.35
N ARG A 450 81.11 -122.50 37.88
CA ARG A 450 82.37 -123.22 38.11
C ARG A 450 82.78 -123.19 39.58
N ALA A 451 82.56 -122.08 40.27
CA ALA A 451 82.79 -121.95 41.71
C ALA A 451 81.80 -122.81 42.52
N ALA A 452 80.51 -122.81 42.13
CA ALA A 452 79.47 -123.58 42.79
C ALA A 452 79.68 -125.11 42.69
N ILE A 453 80.14 -125.61 41.53
CA ILE A 453 80.46 -127.05 41.36
C ILE A 453 81.62 -127.46 42.27
N ARG A 454 82.66 -126.63 42.38
CA ARG A 454 83.82 -126.88 43.26
C ARG A 454 83.41 -126.91 44.74
N ALA A 455 82.56 -125.97 45.16
CA ALA A 455 82.03 -125.92 46.52
C ALA A 455 81.09 -127.10 46.85
N ALA A 456 80.30 -127.58 45.87
CA ALA A 456 79.36 -128.69 46.08
C ALA A 456 80.03 -130.08 46.13
N SER A 457 81.16 -130.26 45.45
CA SER A 457 81.88 -131.53 45.42
C SER A 457 82.93 -131.68 46.53
N GLN A 458 83.40 -130.58 47.12
CA GLN A 458 84.39 -130.60 48.20
C GLN A 458 83.96 -131.43 49.43
N PRO A 459 82.73 -131.31 49.97
CA PRO A 459 82.31 -132.10 51.13
C PRO A 459 82.19 -133.60 50.84
N GLN A 460 81.94 -133.99 49.58
CA GLN A 460 81.93 -135.39 49.17
C GLN A 460 83.34 -135.95 49.02
N LEU A 461 84.28 -135.14 48.50
CA LEU A 461 85.71 -135.48 48.46
C LEU A 461 86.28 -135.62 49.88
N ASP A 462 85.91 -134.72 50.79
CA ASP A 462 86.35 -134.76 52.20
C ASP A 462 85.78 -135.99 52.94
N LYS A 463 84.52 -136.39 52.65
CA LYS A 463 83.93 -137.64 53.18
C LYS A 463 84.59 -138.91 52.63
N LEU A 464 85.01 -138.91 51.37
CA LEU A 464 85.74 -140.04 50.76
C LEU A 464 87.14 -140.19 51.35
N ALA A 465 87.81 -139.08 51.67
CA ALA A 465 89.13 -139.09 52.32
C ALA A 465 89.10 -139.57 53.79
N ALA A 466 87.94 -139.52 54.47
CA ALA A 466 87.80 -139.99 55.84
C ALA A 466 87.46 -141.50 55.96
N ILE A 467 87.23 -142.19 54.84
CA ILE A 467 86.89 -143.63 54.77
C ILE A 467 88.10 -144.47 54.29
N ILE A 468 89.19 -143.82 53.88
CA ILE A 468 90.49 -144.41 53.53
C ILE A 468 91.47 -144.06 54.64
#